data_AF-A0A533UQT4-F1
#
_entry.id   AF-A0A533UQT4-F1
#
_cell.length_a   1.000
_cell.length_b   1.000
_cell.length_c   1.000
_cell.angle_alpha   90.00
_cell.angle_beta   90.00
_cell.angle_gamma   90.00
#
_symmetry.space_group_name_H-M   'P 1'
#
loop_
_entity.id
_entity.type
_entity.pdbx_description
1 polymer ?
#
loop_
_entity_poly.entity_id
_entity_poly.type
_entity_poly.pdbx_seq_one_letter_code
_entity_poly.pdbx_strand_id
1 'polypeptide(L)'
;MERAQTRKYEEYAYVLDFVTRGKSTTVKGRDGIIVTALGEERLTILELLALPNSTFEIGERVYIGKEGRTKILSVLGRLEYSQISSSAQSELPAVVEKIVTQNEQRFVDYLNNSQPLTPRIHALELIPGIGKTYMKSMLAEREKRKFTDFKDLQERVGLKEPAKQITKRIIEEITGETRMNLFVRR
;
A
#
# COMPACT_ATOMS: atom_id res chain seq x y z
N MET A 1 -12.06 -29.11 12.22
CA MET A 1 -10.81 -28.79 11.49
C MET A 1 -10.61 -27.29 11.57
N GLU A 2 -9.81 -26.86 12.53
CA GLU A 2 -9.50 -25.46 12.78
C GLU A 2 -8.65 -24.97 11.60
N ARG A 3 -9.20 -24.09 10.75
CA ARG A 3 -8.41 -23.40 9.73
C ARG A 3 -7.44 -22.50 10.48
N ALA A 4 -6.22 -22.98 10.72
CA ALA A 4 -5.11 -22.13 11.10
C ALA A 4 -5.11 -20.96 10.12
N GLN A 5 -5.44 -19.76 10.60
CA GLN A 5 -5.36 -18.55 9.77
C GLN A 5 -3.92 -18.46 9.29
N THR A 6 -3.69 -18.81 8.03
CA THR A 6 -2.39 -18.62 7.39
C THR A 6 -2.10 -17.14 7.52
N ARG A 7 -1.14 -16.76 8.38
CA ARG A 7 -0.67 -15.37 8.45
C ARG A 7 -0.20 -15.02 7.04
N LYS A 8 -1.02 -14.29 6.28
CA LYS A 8 -0.63 -13.79 4.95
C LYS A 8 0.49 -12.79 5.15
N TYR A 9 1.72 -13.22 4.90
CA TYR A 9 2.88 -12.36 4.85
C TYR A 9 2.86 -11.54 3.56
N GLU A 10 3.59 -10.43 3.55
CA GLU A 10 3.91 -9.75 2.29
C GLU A 10 4.81 -10.65 1.46
N GLU A 11 4.48 -10.82 0.18
CA GLU A 11 5.32 -11.58 -0.77
C GLU A 11 6.21 -10.67 -1.60
N TYR A 12 5.77 -9.43 -1.83
CA TYR A 12 6.49 -8.42 -2.58
C TYR A 12 6.47 -7.09 -1.85
N ALA A 13 7.51 -6.30 -2.07
CA ALA A 13 7.61 -4.93 -1.58
C ALA A 13 8.29 -4.04 -2.62
N TYR A 14 8.08 -2.73 -2.52
CA TYR A 14 8.68 -1.73 -3.38
C TYR A 14 9.70 -0.91 -2.59
N VAL A 15 10.90 -0.78 -3.13
CA VAL A 15 12.00 -0.04 -2.47
C VAL A 15 11.63 1.44 -2.33
N LEU A 16 11.76 1.99 -1.12
CA LEU A 16 11.60 3.40 -0.80
C LEU A 16 12.95 4.10 -0.61
N ASP A 17 13.91 3.40 -0.01
CA ASP A 17 15.27 3.89 0.25
C ASP A 17 16.20 2.71 0.60
N PHE A 18 17.52 2.90 0.52
CA PHE A 18 18.49 1.90 0.97
C PHE A 18 19.83 2.51 1.41
N VAL A 19 20.46 1.87 2.39
CA VAL A 19 21.78 2.23 2.92
C VAL A 19 22.72 1.05 2.80
N THR A 20 23.79 1.19 2.02
CA THR A 20 24.72 0.09 1.69
C THR A 20 25.52 -0.44 2.89
N ARG A 21 25.78 0.42 3.87
CA ARG A 21 26.41 0.08 5.16
C ARG A 21 25.52 0.56 6.31
N GLY A 22 24.29 0.08 6.31
CA GLY A 22 23.28 0.37 7.33
C GLY A 22 23.38 -0.56 8.53
N LYS A 23 22.79 -0.09 9.64
CA LYS A 23 22.49 -0.89 10.81
C LYS A 23 20.98 -0.96 10.95
N SER A 24 20.46 -2.15 11.27
CA SER A 24 19.03 -2.34 11.48
C SER A 24 18.56 -1.58 12.71
N THR A 25 17.43 -0.89 12.56
CA THR A 25 16.71 -0.23 13.64
C THR A 25 15.75 -1.18 14.34
N THR A 26 15.27 -2.21 13.64
CA THR A 26 14.28 -3.16 14.17
C THR A 26 14.91 -4.37 14.87
N VAL A 27 16.10 -4.82 14.43
CA VAL A 27 16.79 -5.99 14.95
C VAL A 27 18.25 -5.67 15.28
N LYS A 28 18.57 -5.61 16.58
CA LYS A 28 19.94 -5.32 17.05
C LYS A 28 20.95 -6.32 16.49
N GLY A 29 22.11 -5.81 16.07
CA GLY A 29 23.23 -6.61 15.57
C GLY A 29 23.09 -7.10 14.12
N ARG A 30 22.06 -6.64 13.39
CA ARG A 30 21.94 -6.86 11.95
C ARG A 30 22.46 -5.65 11.19
N ASP A 31 23.56 -5.85 10.49
CA ASP A 31 24.22 -4.82 9.69
C ASP A 31 24.38 -5.30 8.25
N GLY A 32 24.44 -4.37 7.29
CA GLY A 32 24.61 -4.69 5.87
C GLY A 32 23.92 -3.68 4.97
N ILE A 33 23.43 -4.15 3.82
CA ILE A 33 22.58 -3.33 2.95
C ILE A 33 21.17 -3.35 3.52
N ILE A 34 20.79 -2.25 4.20
CA ILE A 34 19.46 -2.08 4.79
C ILE A 34 18.58 -1.39 3.76
N VAL A 35 17.43 -1.99 3.47
CA VAL A 35 16.47 -1.48 2.50
C VAL A 35 15.17 -1.17 3.22
N THR A 36 14.69 0.06 3.08
CA THR A 36 13.35 0.46 3.50
C THR A 36 12.41 0.24 2.32
N ALA A 37 11.34 -0.51 2.50
CA ALA A 37 10.42 -0.85 1.42
C ALA A 37 8.96 -0.82 1.86
N LEU A 38 8.04 -0.59 0.92
CA LEU A 38 6.60 -0.64 1.13
C LEU A 38 6.04 -1.98 0.62
N GLY A 39 5.42 -2.77 1.50
CA GLY A 39 4.76 -4.01 1.12
C GLY A 39 3.62 -3.77 0.12
N GLU A 40 3.48 -4.66 -0.87
CA GLU A 40 2.51 -4.52 -1.94
C GLU A 40 1.07 -4.75 -1.45
N GLU A 41 0.85 -5.75 -0.60
CA GLU A 41 -0.49 -6.21 -0.21
C GLU A 41 -1.05 -5.48 1.00
N ARG A 42 -0.27 -5.29 2.06
CA ARG A 42 -0.73 -4.64 3.30
C ARG A 42 -0.30 -3.19 3.41
N LEU A 43 0.50 -2.70 2.45
CA LEU A 43 1.03 -1.33 2.45
C LEU A 43 1.77 -1.02 3.76
N THR A 44 2.46 -2.04 4.28
CA THR A 44 3.25 -1.93 5.51
C THR A 44 4.67 -1.51 5.15
N ILE A 45 5.22 -0.54 5.86
CA ILE A 45 6.63 -0.17 5.71
C ILE A 45 7.49 -1.24 6.41
N LEU A 46 8.47 -1.76 5.70
CA LEU A 46 9.34 -2.86 6.14
C LEU A 46 10.80 -2.44 6.09
N GLU A 47 11.54 -2.89 7.09
CA GLU A 47 13.00 -2.91 7.08
C GLU A 47 13.45 -4.28 6.57
N LEU A 48 14.27 -4.29 5.51
CA LEU A 48 14.78 -5.49 4.87
C LEU A 48 16.31 -5.52 4.95
N LEU A 49 16.86 -6.72 5.07
CA LEU A 49 18.29 -6.97 4.89
C LEU A 49 18.50 -7.60 3.52
N ALA A 50 19.30 -6.95 2.68
CA ALA A 50 19.63 -7.47 1.37
C ALA A 50 20.85 -8.41 1.38
N LEU A 51 20.98 -9.22 0.34
CA LEU A 51 22.17 -10.03 0.10
C LEU A 51 23.37 -9.12 -0.24
N PRO A 52 24.60 -9.50 0.15
CA PRO A 52 25.80 -8.75 -0.21
C PRO A 52 25.88 -8.52 -1.73
N ASN A 53 26.35 -7.34 -2.14
CA ASN A 53 26.49 -6.90 -3.54
C ASN A 53 25.19 -6.74 -4.33
N SER A 54 24.02 -6.80 -3.68
CA SER A 54 22.75 -6.45 -4.33
C SER A 54 22.68 -4.96 -4.61
N THR A 55 22.17 -4.59 -5.78
CA THR A 55 21.82 -3.22 -6.14
C THR A 55 20.31 -3.03 -6.11
N PHE A 56 19.88 -1.81 -5.82
CA PHE A 56 18.47 -1.44 -5.74
C PHE A 56 18.20 -0.12 -6.46
N GLU A 57 17.01 -0.02 -7.01
CA GLU A 57 16.45 1.22 -7.55
C GLU A 57 15.21 1.62 -6.74
N ILE A 58 14.96 2.92 -6.61
CA ILE A 58 13.74 3.40 -5.95
C ILE A 58 12.52 2.98 -6.77
N GLY A 59 11.51 2.45 -6.08
CA GLY A 59 10.32 1.87 -6.70
C GLY A 59 10.56 0.51 -7.35
N GLU A 60 11.72 -0.12 -7.18
CA GLU A 60 11.95 -1.51 -7.60
C GLU A 60 11.05 -2.46 -6.82
N ARG A 61 10.35 -3.36 -7.52
CA ARG A 61 9.56 -4.43 -6.90
C ARG A 61 10.46 -5.62 -6.56
N VAL A 62 10.64 -5.90 -5.28
CA VAL A 62 11.47 -6.99 -4.76
C VAL A 62 10.62 -8.09 -4.14
N TYR A 63 11.04 -9.34 -4.32
CA TYR A 63 10.39 -10.49 -3.69
C TYR A 63 10.92 -10.71 -2.26
N ILE A 64 10.00 -10.77 -1.30
CA ILE A 64 10.25 -10.95 0.14
C ILE A 64 9.53 -12.15 0.75
N GLY A 65 8.85 -12.96 -0.08
CA GLY A 65 8.20 -14.20 0.34
C GLY A 65 9.19 -15.23 0.92
N LYS A 66 8.69 -16.34 1.45
CA LYS A 66 9.50 -17.23 2.33
C LYS A 66 10.69 -17.89 1.64
N GLU A 67 10.57 -18.27 0.37
CA GLU A 67 11.56 -19.08 -0.36
C GLU A 67 11.81 -18.49 -1.75
N GLY A 68 13.04 -18.59 -2.28
CA GLY A 68 13.36 -18.11 -3.63
C GLY A 68 13.69 -16.62 -3.74
N ARG A 69 14.09 -15.97 -2.64
CA ARG A 69 14.56 -14.58 -2.65
C ARG A 69 15.90 -14.48 -3.37
N THR A 70 16.01 -13.52 -4.29
CA THR A 70 17.23 -13.30 -5.09
C THR A 70 18.05 -12.09 -4.66
N LYS A 71 17.41 -11.07 -4.05
CA LYS A 71 18.06 -9.86 -3.54
C LYS A 71 17.94 -9.67 -2.04
N ILE A 72 16.92 -10.26 -1.41
CA ILE A 72 16.60 -10.04 0.01
C ILE A 72 17.01 -11.25 0.83
N LEU A 73 17.84 -11.04 1.85
CA LEU A 73 18.23 -12.08 2.80
C LEU A 73 17.11 -12.32 3.82
N SER A 74 16.60 -11.25 4.45
CA SER A 74 15.55 -11.36 5.47
C SER A 74 14.70 -10.10 5.61
N VAL A 75 13.42 -10.28 5.93
CA VAL A 75 12.55 -9.20 6.45
C VAL A 75 12.89 -9.03 7.93
N LEU A 76 13.39 -7.86 8.33
CA LEU A 76 13.85 -7.60 9.69
C LEU A 76 12.69 -7.18 10.61
N GLY A 77 11.84 -6.28 10.13
CA GLY A 77 10.74 -5.77 10.92
C GLY A 77 9.85 -4.80 10.18
N ARG A 78 8.83 -4.30 10.88
CA ARG A 78 7.95 -3.22 10.42
C ARG A 78 8.48 -1.89 10.94
N LEU A 79 8.26 -0.84 10.17
CA LEU A 79 8.56 0.54 10.54
C LEU A 79 7.28 1.37 10.51
N GLU A 80 7.21 2.38 11.36
CA GLU A 80 6.25 3.46 11.30
C GLU A 80 6.77 4.57 10.38
N TYR A 81 5.87 5.42 9.87
CA TYR A 81 6.24 6.54 9.00
C TYR A 81 7.27 7.50 9.63
N SER A 82 7.22 7.68 10.95
CA SER A 82 8.17 8.52 11.69
C SER A 82 9.57 7.91 11.83
N GLN A 83 9.74 6.62 11.53
CA GLN A 83 11.01 5.91 11.68
C GLN A 83 11.82 5.82 10.37
N ILE A 84 11.20 6.14 9.24
CA ILE A 84 11.87 6.12 7.93
C ILE A 84 12.59 7.45 7.64
N SER A 85 13.59 7.38 6.75
CA SER A 85 14.35 8.54 6.29
C SER A 85 13.47 9.55 5.53
N SER A 86 13.90 10.81 5.48
CA SER A 86 13.24 11.85 4.70
C SER A 86 13.22 11.54 3.20
N SER A 87 14.23 10.84 2.69
CA SER A 87 14.27 10.26 1.35
C SER A 87 13.13 9.27 1.15
N ALA A 88 13.02 8.24 2.00
CA ALA A 88 11.94 7.26 1.92
C ALA A 88 10.54 7.91 2.02
N GLN A 89 10.38 8.93 2.86
CA GLN A 89 9.13 9.68 3.00
C GLN A 89 8.75 10.42 1.71
N SER A 90 9.74 10.99 1.02
CA SER A 90 9.54 11.75 -0.22
C SER A 90 9.17 10.84 -1.39
N GLU A 91 9.64 9.60 -1.40
CA GLU A 91 9.37 8.60 -2.44
C GLU A 91 8.03 7.86 -2.25
N LEU A 92 7.48 7.86 -1.03
CA LEU A 92 6.23 7.16 -0.69
C LEU A 92 5.07 7.49 -1.65
N PRO A 93 4.73 8.76 -1.96
CA PRO A 93 3.62 9.07 -2.86
C PRO A 93 3.76 8.41 -4.24
N ALA A 94 4.94 8.48 -4.85
CA ALA A 94 5.20 7.92 -6.17
C ALA A 94 5.15 6.38 -6.15
N VAL A 95 5.73 5.76 -5.12
CA VAL A 95 5.70 4.29 -4.97
C VAL A 95 4.29 3.77 -4.69
N VAL A 96 3.51 4.46 -3.85
CA VAL A 96 2.10 4.10 -3.62
C VAL A 96 1.29 4.23 -4.90
N GLU A 97 1.45 5.31 -5.67
CA GLU A 97 0.75 5.48 -6.95
C GLU A 97 1.11 4.37 -7.94
N LYS A 98 2.37 3.95 -7.97
CA LYS A 98 2.82 2.79 -8.75
C LYS A 98 2.12 1.51 -8.32
N ILE A 99 2.04 1.22 -7.01
CA ILE A 99 1.33 0.05 -6.47
C ILE A 99 -0.16 0.09 -6.85
N VAL A 100 -0.80 1.26 -6.71
CA VAL A 100 -2.22 1.45 -7.03
C VAL A 100 -2.50 1.21 -8.51
N THR A 101 -1.63 1.72 -9.38
CA THR A 101 -1.76 1.58 -10.83
C THR A 101 -1.50 0.14 -11.27
N GLN A 102 -0.46 -0.51 -10.72
CA GLN A 102 -0.11 -1.88 -11.09
C GLN A 102 -1.09 -2.93 -10.55
N ASN A 103 -1.77 -2.61 -9.43
CA ASN A 103 -2.77 -3.47 -8.80
C ASN A 103 -4.18 -2.87 -8.90
N GLU A 104 -4.49 -2.19 -10.00
CA GLU A 104 -5.74 -1.47 -10.22
C GLU A 104 -6.99 -2.28 -9.86
N GLN A 105 -7.05 -3.54 -10.31
CA GLN A 105 -8.20 -4.42 -10.06
C GLN A 105 -8.52 -4.56 -8.57
N ARG A 106 -7.50 -4.65 -7.70
CA ARG A 106 -7.68 -4.76 -6.25
C ARG A 106 -8.43 -3.56 -5.68
N PHE A 107 -8.10 -2.36 -6.16
CA PHE A 107 -8.72 -1.13 -5.67
C PHE A 107 -10.11 -0.93 -6.29
N VAL A 108 -10.29 -1.28 -7.55
CA VAL A 108 -11.60 -1.30 -8.21
C VAL A 108 -12.55 -2.28 -7.49
N ASP A 109 -12.08 -3.47 -7.15
CA ASP A 109 -12.83 -4.45 -6.37
C ASP A 109 -13.20 -3.91 -4.99
N TYR A 110 -12.29 -3.17 -4.34
CA TYR A 110 -12.61 -2.49 -3.08
C TYR A 110 -13.75 -1.47 -3.27
N LEU A 111 -13.69 -0.62 -4.29
CA LEU A 111 -14.73 0.38 -4.56
C LEU A 111 -16.10 -0.29 -4.83
N ASN A 112 -16.10 -1.36 -5.64
CA ASN A 112 -17.29 -2.14 -5.96
C ASN A 112 -17.95 -2.77 -4.73
N ASN A 113 -17.15 -3.27 -3.79
CA ASN A 113 -17.67 -4.03 -2.66
C ASN A 113 -17.74 -3.21 -1.35
N SER A 114 -17.27 -1.95 -1.36
CA SER A 114 -17.25 -1.06 -0.20
C SER A 114 -18.63 -0.86 0.45
N GLN A 115 -18.66 -0.84 1.78
CA GLN A 115 -19.89 -0.76 2.57
C GLN A 115 -19.86 0.44 3.54
N PRO A 116 -21.02 0.80 4.14
CA PRO A 116 -21.05 1.68 5.30
C PRO A 116 -20.16 1.14 6.43
N LEU A 117 -19.30 2.00 6.98
CA LEU A 117 -18.49 1.65 8.16
C LEU A 117 -19.26 1.91 9.45
N THR A 118 -20.10 2.93 9.44
CA THR A 118 -21.06 3.25 10.50
C THR A 118 -22.37 3.70 9.86
N PRO A 119 -23.49 3.80 10.61
CA PRO A 119 -24.74 4.34 10.07
C PRO A 119 -24.62 5.76 9.48
N ARG A 120 -23.55 6.50 9.80
CA ARG A 120 -23.33 7.89 9.35
C ARG A 120 -22.20 8.05 8.34
N ILE A 121 -21.35 7.04 8.15
CA ILE A 121 -20.11 7.17 7.37
C ILE A 121 -19.98 5.99 6.41
N HIS A 122 -19.95 6.27 5.10
CA HIS A 122 -19.61 5.29 4.08
C HIS A 122 -18.09 5.21 3.84
N ALA A 123 -17.55 4.02 3.61
CA ALA A 123 -16.12 3.84 3.35
C ALA A 123 -15.62 4.65 2.15
N LEU A 124 -16.43 4.79 1.10
CA LEU A 124 -16.11 5.61 -0.08
C LEU A 124 -15.90 7.08 0.25
N GLU A 125 -16.66 7.64 1.19
CA GLU A 125 -16.54 9.06 1.58
C GLU A 125 -15.23 9.36 2.30
N LEU A 126 -14.55 8.32 2.79
CA LEU A 126 -13.26 8.47 3.41
C LEU A 126 -12.12 8.61 2.39
N ILE A 127 -12.36 8.33 1.11
CA ILE A 127 -11.36 8.57 0.06
C ILE A 127 -11.38 10.07 -0.30
N PRO A 128 -10.24 10.77 -0.23
CA PRO A 128 -10.16 12.18 -0.61
C PRO A 128 -10.78 12.43 -1.99
N GLY A 129 -11.48 13.57 -2.13
CA GLY A 129 -12.19 13.92 -3.36
C GLY A 129 -13.55 13.24 -3.54
N ILE A 130 -13.88 12.17 -2.79
CA ILE A 130 -15.20 11.54 -2.83
C ILE A 130 -16.09 12.11 -1.72
N GLY A 131 -16.88 13.13 -2.09
CA GLY A 131 -17.97 13.63 -1.24
C GLY A 131 -19.28 12.83 -1.39
N LYS A 132 -20.33 13.25 -0.67
CA LYS A 132 -21.66 12.60 -0.71
C LYS A 132 -22.23 12.45 -2.13
N THR A 133 -22.03 13.44 -3.00
CA THR A 133 -22.50 13.40 -4.39
C THR A 133 -21.81 12.30 -5.19
N TYR A 134 -20.48 12.22 -5.12
CA TYR A 134 -19.71 11.17 -5.78
C TYR A 134 -20.05 9.80 -5.20
N MET A 135 -20.11 9.66 -3.87
CA MET A 135 -20.47 8.40 -3.22
C MET A 135 -21.84 7.90 -3.70
N LYS A 136 -22.88 8.74 -3.72
CA LYS A 136 -24.21 8.35 -4.21
C LYS A 136 -24.17 7.92 -5.69
N SER A 137 -23.44 8.66 -6.52
CA SER A 137 -23.25 8.32 -7.94
C SER A 137 -22.56 6.95 -8.10
N MET A 138 -21.49 6.70 -7.35
CA MET A 138 -20.78 5.42 -7.35
C MET A 138 -21.67 4.26 -6.92
N LEU A 139 -22.51 4.46 -5.89
CA LEU A 139 -23.47 3.44 -5.43
C LEU A 139 -24.51 3.11 -6.50
N ALA A 140 -25.12 4.13 -7.11
CA ALA A 140 -26.11 3.93 -8.17
C ALA A 140 -25.51 3.25 -9.41
N GLU A 141 -24.29 3.62 -9.80
CA GLU A 141 -23.61 3.03 -10.95
C GLU A 141 -23.20 1.58 -10.69
N ARG A 142 -22.60 1.27 -9.53
CA ARG A 142 -22.18 -0.11 -9.24
C ARG A 142 -23.36 -1.08 -9.09
N GLU A 143 -24.54 -0.61 -8.70
CA GLU A 143 -25.78 -1.41 -8.65
C GLU A 143 -26.25 -1.85 -10.04
N LYS A 144 -26.07 -1.00 -11.06
CA LYS A 144 -26.34 -1.37 -12.46
C LYS A 144 -25.32 -2.38 -12.96
N ARG A 145 -24.03 -2.07 -12.74
CA ARG A 145 -22.90 -2.90 -13.15
C ARG A 145 -21.64 -2.50 -12.36
N LYS A 146 -20.94 -3.50 -11.81
CA LYS A 146 -19.63 -3.31 -11.18
C LYS A 146 -18.65 -2.61 -12.12
N PHE A 147 -17.81 -1.74 -11.56
CA PHE A 147 -16.69 -1.12 -12.27
C PHE A 147 -15.66 -2.19 -12.66
N THR A 148 -15.09 -2.06 -13.85
CA THR A 148 -14.06 -2.99 -14.36
C THR A 148 -12.66 -2.44 -14.14
N ASP A 149 -12.48 -1.14 -14.36
CA ASP A 149 -11.22 -0.44 -14.20
C ASP A 149 -11.48 1.03 -13.74
N PHE A 150 -10.41 1.78 -13.49
CA PHE A 150 -10.43 3.19 -13.13
C PHE A 150 -10.96 4.08 -14.24
N LYS A 151 -10.84 3.67 -15.51
CA LYS A 151 -11.36 4.40 -16.65
C LYS A 151 -12.88 4.31 -16.74
N ASP A 152 -13.47 3.11 -16.57
CA ASP A 152 -14.92 2.89 -16.46
C ASP A 152 -15.49 3.69 -15.28
N LEU A 153 -14.79 3.73 -14.15
CA LEU A 153 -15.17 4.58 -13.02
C LEU A 153 -15.16 6.08 -13.39
N GLN A 154 -14.11 6.55 -14.05
CA GLN A 154 -14.00 7.93 -14.52
C GLN A 154 -15.13 8.31 -15.47
N GLU A 155 -15.40 7.48 -16.47
CA GLU A 155 -16.39 7.75 -17.51
C GLU A 155 -17.82 7.77 -16.96
N ARG A 156 -18.14 6.88 -16.01
CA ARG A 156 -19.50 6.72 -15.49
C ARG A 156 -19.82 7.66 -14.32
N VAL A 157 -18.84 7.91 -13.46
CA VAL A 157 -19.03 8.69 -12.23
C VAL A 157 -18.48 10.11 -12.35
N GLY A 158 -17.56 10.36 -13.29
CA GLY A 158 -16.89 11.65 -13.46
C GLY A 158 -15.76 11.90 -12.45
N LEU A 159 -15.37 10.90 -11.66
CA LEU A 159 -14.34 11.03 -10.63
C LEU A 159 -12.95 11.15 -11.28
N LYS A 160 -12.37 12.34 -11.29
CA LYS A 160 -11.05 12.59 -11.88
C LYS A 160 -9.94 11.87 -11.08
N GLU A 161 -9.02 11.24 -11.82
CA GLU A 161 -7.79 10.63 -11.29
C GLU A 161 -8.01 9.71 -10.06
N PRO A 162 -8.81 8.63 -10.17
CA PRO A 162 -9.15 7.77 -9.02
C PRO A 162 -7.92 7.12 -8.40
N ALA A 163 -6.90 6.76 -9.21
CA ALA A 163 -5.63 6.26 -8.72
C ALA A 163 -4.98 7.26 -7.73
N LYS A 164 -4.94 8.55 -8.07
CA LYS A 164 -4.38 9.60 -7.18
C LYS A 164 -5.19 9.80 -5.91
N GLN A 165 -6.52 9.72 -5.99
CA GLN A 165 -7.37 9.83 -4.78
C GLN A 165 -7.14 8.66 -3.83
N ILE A 166 -7.00 7.44 -4.37
CA ILE A 166 -6.66 6.25 -3.59
C ILE A 166 -5.24 6.38 -3.02
N THR A 167 -4.26 6.81 -3.82
CA THR A 167 -2.88 7.09 -3.35
C THR A 167 -2.89 8.04 -2.17
N LYS A 168 -3.59 9.17 -2.29
CA LYS A 168 -3.69 10.15 -1.21
C LYS A 168 -4.28 9.52 0.05
N ARG A 169 -5.34 8.73 -0.08
CA ARG A 169 -5.93 8.01 1.05
C ARG A 169 -4.93 7.07 1.73
N ILE A 170 -4.20 6.27 0.94
CA ILE A 170 -3.20 5.35 1.47
C ILE A 170 -2.11 6.10 2.24
N ILE A 171 -1.64 7.24 1.72
CA ILE A 171 -0.65 8.08 2.40
C ILE A 171 -1.18 8.57 3.74
N GLU A 172 -2.40 9.11 3.81
CA GLU A 172 -3.02 9.55 5.08
C GLU A 172 -3.14 8.39 6.11
N GLU A 173 -3.34 7.15 5.65
CA GLU A 173 -3.38 5.96 6.51
C GLU A 173 -1.99 5.53 7.00
N ILE A 174 -0.97 5.61 6.12
CA ILE A 174 0.43 5.34 6.46
C ILE A 174 0.96 6.37 7.46
N THR A 175 0.67 7.66 7.26
CA THR A 175 1.11 8.74 8.18
C THR A 175 0.35 8.75 9.50
N GLY A 176 -0.80 8.07 9.57
CA GLY A 176 -1.63 8.01 10.77
C GLY A 176 -2.50 9.23 10.99
N GLU A 177 -2.75 10.01 9.94
CA GLU A 177 -3.67 11.16 9.96
C GLU A 177 -5.14 10.72 10.00
N THR A 178 -5.43 9.46 9.63
CA THR A 178 -6.79 8.92 9.65
C THR A 178 -7.10 8.15 10.93
N ARG A 179 -8.35 8.24 11.38
CA ARG A 179 -8.87 7.44 12.50
C ARG A 179 -9.29 6.02 12.10
N MET A 180 -9.53 5.79 10.81
CA MET A 180 -10.05 4.53 10.26
C MET A 180 -9.27 4.19 9.02
N ASN A 181 -8.68 2.99 8.95
CA ASN A 181 -7.96 2.54 7.77
C ASN A 181 -8.88 1.75 6.83
N LEU A 182 -8.75 1.99 5.53
CA LEU A 182 -9.41 1.25 4.47
C LEU A 182 -8.46 0.22 3.84
N PHE A 183 -7.21 0.63 3.60
CA PHE A 183 -6.25 -0.10 2.78
C PHE A 183 -5.08 -0.63 3.60
N VAL A 184 -4.54 0.19 4.51
CA VAL A 184 -3.35 -0.12 5.30
C VAL A 184 -3.73 -0.98 6.50
N ARG A 185 -3.13 -2.17 6.59
CA ARG A 185 -3.35 -3.09 7.72
C ARG A 185 -2.17 -3.04 8.68
N ARG A 186 -2.35 -2.38 9.82
CA ARG A 186 -1.39 -2.40 10.93
C ARG A 186 -1.39 -3.78 11.61
#